data_AF-A0A7W9PMI6-F1
#
_entry.id   AF-A0A7W9PMI6-F1
#
_cell.length_a   1.000
_cell.length_b   1.000
_cell.length_c   1.000
_cell.angle_alpha   90.00
_cell.angle_beta   90.00
_cell.angle_gamma   90.00
#
_symmetry.space_group_name_H-M   'P 1'
#
loop_
_entity.id
_entity.type
_entity.pdbx_description
1 polymer ?
#
loop_
_entity_poly.entity_id
_entity_poly.type
_entity_poly.pdbx_seq_one_letter_code
_entity_poly.pdbx_strand_id
1 'polypeptide(L)'
;MEILFLATIVNIVVIVLISKLSNSLDDGSDNIANRIALASQGTGGGGGGGGGGHALGMGQIGANRGMSPLSVFADASTIAGSPLTEWAMLGIPGSFHPQAKLKRDLQRMQAQPWLNEPRMPTIQHSQGLKWAQIGRNYARDANNYGGIDTVRGAAAGVTGTLDAGGFISDVVGAHRMAGGRNEKQAAIAGRSFEIVQKMAKNQPFKDDDLSFIAAAVGRAHDQTISFLNRDTFQGGYGGIDEDELAADYATMRQGARLFRRFRPGGIPLDGGTGHGAQTDFVTRYMDRSVSDQEKDRMIHVLNHMANGGSAGGLEVEGDARETARRRALYGRMRINNIGADEASDMRLWIRNEHAKQMLEKIDGRNGFLRDVSDEHRLLAVREELNESIKTQNRFEGEEGASAPRMSVTLQDVHHPNWATGLGDIQRMLDA
;
A
#
# COMPACT_ATOMS: atom_id res chain seq x y z
N MET A 1 -44.63 22.26 -10.47
CA MET A 1 -43.70 23.12 -11.23
C MET A 1 -42.64 23.76 -10.33
N GLU A 2 -42.94 24.13 -9.08
CA GLU A 2 -41.96 24.77 -8.16
C GLU A 2 -40.85 23.82 -7.65
N ILE A 3 -41.12 22.52 -7.51
CA ILE A 3 -40.14 21.54 -6.99
C ILE A 3 -38.98 21.27 -7.98
N LEU A 4 -39.23 21.40 -9.30
CA LEU A 4 -38.19 21.25 -10.32
C LEU A 4 -37.24 22.45 -10.37
N PHE A 5 -37.73 23.64 -10.02
CA PHE A 5 -36.91 24.85 -9.96
C PHE A 5 -35.91 24.80 -8.80
N LEU A 6 -36.34 24.28 -7.64
CA LEU A 6 -35.48 24.14 -6.46
C LEU A 6 -34.35 23.10 -6.70
N ALA A 7 -34.67 21.98 -7.34
CA ALA A 7 -33.68 20.95 -7.68
C ALA A 7 -32.60 21.47 -8.65
N THR A 8 -32.97 22.37 -9.56
CA THR A 8 -32.05 22.94 -10.55
C THR A 8 -31.07 23.93 -9.89
N ILE A 9 -31.54 24.75 -8.94
CA ILE A 9 -30.68 25.70 -8.20
C ILE A 9 -29.68 24.95 -7.31
N VAL A 10 -30.09 23.86 -6.65
CA VAL A 10 -29.19 23.05 -5.82
C VAL A 10 -28.08 22.41 -6.66
N ASN A 11 -28.38 21.90 -7.85
CA ASN A 11 -27.38 21.33 -8.74
C ASN A 11 -26.34 22.36 -9.23
N ILE A 12 -26.76 23.60 -9.49
CA ILE A 12 -25.82 24.67 -9.88
C ILE A 12 -24.86 24.98 -8.73
N VAL A 13 -25.33 25.01 -7.47
CA VAL A 13 -24.48 25.25 -6.31
C VAL A 13 -23.46 24.11 -6.10
N VAL A 14 -23.87 22.85 -6.31
CA VAL A 14 -22.98 21.69 -6.21
C VAL A 14 -21.88 21.74 -7.27
N ILE A 15 -22.21 22.08 -8.52
CA ILE A 15 -21.23 22.22 -9.61
C ILE A 15 -20.23 23.33 -9.28
N VAL A 16 -20.69 24.48 -8.78
CA VAL A 16 -19.81 25.60 -8.39
C VAL A 16 -18.89 25.24 -7.22
N LEU A 17 -19.37 24.45 -6.26
CA LEU A 17 -18.54 23.99 -5.14
C LEU A 17 -17.47 23.00 -5.59
N ILE A 18 -17.78 22.08 -6.50
CA ILE A 18 -16.81 21.13 -7.06
C ILE A 18 -15.75 21.86 -7.88
N SER A 19 -16.15 22.84 -8.70
CA SER A 19 -15.19 23.65 -9.48
C SER A 19 -14.27 24.49 -8.59
N LYS A 20 -14.79 25.03 -7.47
CA LYS A 20 -13.94 25.73 -6.48
C LYS A 20 -12.99 24.78 -5.75
N LEU A 21 -13.39 23.53 -5.52
CA LEU A 21 -12.54 22.52 -4.89
C LEU A 21 -11.42 22.06 -5.83
N SER A 22 -11.71 21.94 -7.14
CA SER A 22 -10.72 21.61 -8.17
C SER A 22 -9.65 22.70 -8.29
N ASN A 23 -10.06 23.96 -8.33
CA ASN A 23 -9.13 25.08 -8.43
C ASN A 23 -8.26 25.22 -7.16
N SER A 24 -8.76 24.86 -5.98
CA SER A 24 -7.96 24.87 -4.74
C SER A 24 -6.99 23.69 -4.61
N LEU A 25 -7.20 22.60 -5.37
CA LEU A 25 -6.27 21.46 -5.42
C LEU A 25 -5.09 21.77 -6.35
N ASP A 26 -5.34 22.46 -7.45
CA ASP A 26 -4.28 22.92 -8.37
C ASP A 26 -3.39 23.99 -7.71
N ASP A 27 -3.99 24.97 -7.01
CA ASP A 27 -3.22 25.98 -6.23
C ASP A 27 -2.45 25.36 -5.04
N GLY A 28 -2.90 24.20 -4.53
CA GLY A 28 -2.23 23.44 -3.47
C GLY A 28 -1.00 22.67 -3.95
N SER A 29 -1.07 22.13 -5.18
CA SER A 29 0.04 21.43 -5.86
C SER A 29 1.26 22.34 -6.02
N ASP A 30 1.06 23.58 -6.47
CA ASP A 30 2.14 24.53 -6.70
C ASP A 30 2.81 24.99 -5.40
N ASN A 31 2.06 25.04 -4.29
CA ASN A 31 2.60 25.37 -2.96
C ASN A 31 3.43 24.22 -2.36
N ILE A 32 3.08 22.97 -2.64
CA ILE A 32 3.84 21.79 -2.21
C ILE A 32 5.09 21.63 -3.08
N ALA A 33 4.99 21.85 -4.39
CA ALA A 33 6.13 21.84 -5.31
C ALA A 33 7.16 22.91 -4.93
N ASN A 34 6.73 24.13 -4.59
CA ASN A 34 7.64 25.18 -4.11
C ASN A 34 8.28 24.86 -2.76
N ARG A 35 7.59 24.18 -1.84
CA ARG A 35 8.16 23.75 -0.54
C ARG A 35 9.15 22.60 -0.69
N ILE A 36 8.92 21.69 -1.63
CA ILE A 36 9.86 20.61 -1.97
C ILE A 36 11.10 21.19 -2.68
N ALA A 37 10.91 22.18 -3.56
CA ALA A 37 12.01 22.91 -4.20
C ALA A 37 12.84 23.72 -3.18
N LEU A 38 12.19 24.38 -2.20
CA LEU A 38 12.86 25.10 -1.11
C LEU A 38 13.55 24.17 -0.09
N ALA A 39 13.02 22.97 0.16
CA ALA A 39 13.68 21.96 0.99
C ALA A 39 14.83 21.24 0.27
N SER A 40 14.76 21.13 -1.06
CA SER A 40 15.84 20.59 -1.91
C SER A 40 16.96 21.61 -2.16
N GLN A 41 16.67 22.91 -2.10
CA GLN A 41 17.67 23.98 -2.11
C GLN A 41 18.11 24.30 -0.68
N GLY A 42 18.69 23.31 -0.01
CA GLY A 42 19.47 23.54 1.20
C GLY A 42 20.63 24.50 0.90
N THR A 43 20.48 25.74 1.32
CA THR A 43 21.46 26.44 2.17
C THR A 43 22.92 26.34 1.70
N GLY A 44 23.23 27.03 0.60
CA GLY A 44 24.61 27.38 0.26
C GLY A 44 25.01 28.71 0.89
N GLY A 45 25.88 28.66 1.90
CA GLY A 45 26.82 29.75 2.20
C GLY A 45 26.74 30.40 3.59
N GLY A 46 27.80 30.21 4.39
CA GLY A 46 28.31 31.29 5.24
C GLY A 46 28.37 31.04 6.75
N GLY A 47 29.43 30.35 7.20
CA GLY A 47 30.29 30.81 8.29
C GLY A 47 29.78 30.81 9.74
N GLY A 48 30.52 30.11 10.61
CA GLY A 48 30.73 30.58 11.99
C GLY A 48 30.63 29.52 13.09
N GLY A 49 31.80 29.12 13.59
CA GLY A 49 32.04 29.11 15.04
C GLY A 49 31.51 27.93 15.87
N GLY A 50 32.41 26.97 16.13
CA GLY A 50 32.88 26.71 17.49
C GLY A 50 31.93 26.10 18.52
N GLY A 51 32.26 24.86 18.91
CA GLY A 51 32.30 24.51 20.34
C GLY A 51 31.32 23.44 20.80
N GLY A 52 31.87 22.44 21.50
CA GLY A 52 31.16 21.69 22.53
C GLY A 52 30.62 20.34 22.12
N GLY A 53 31.47 19.32 22.24
CA GLY A 53 30.99 17.95 22.31
C GLY A 53 30.13 17.73 23.55
N HIS A 54 28.95 17.16 23.37
CA HIS A 54 28.34 16.22 24.30
C HIS A 54 27.39 15.31 23.53
N ALA A 55 27.79 14.04 23.43
CA ALA A 55 26.88 12.94 23.24
C ALA A 55 26.01 12.81 24.49
N LEU A 56 24.69 12.93 24.34
CA LEU A 56 23.63 12.39 25.19
C LEU A 56 22.31 13.04 24.75
N GLY A 57 21.42 12.25 24.12
CA GLY A 57 20.16 12.74 23.60
C GLY A 57 19.13 11.65 23.33
N MET A 58 19.14 10.58 24.13
CA MET A 58 17.95 9.74 24.32
C MET A 58 16.99 10.48 25.26
N GLY A 59 15.78 10.74 24.78
CA GLY A 59 14.58 10.89 25.61
C GLY A 59 14.46 12.17 26.43
N GLN A 60 13.81 13.19 25.88
CA GLN A 60 12.98 14.09 26.67
C GLN A 60 11.94 14.81 25.81
N ILE A 61 10.82 14.13 25.52
CA ILE A 61 9.57 14.84 25.16
C ILE A 61 8.92 15.21 26.49
N GLY A 62 8.98 16.50 26.83
CA GLY A 62 8.37 17.04 28.04
C GLY A 62 8.62 18.53 28.22
N ALA A 63 7.70 19.34 27.66
CA ALA A 63 7.29 20.68 28.07
C ALA A 63 8.35 21.81 28.19
N ASN A 64 8.28 22.81 27.30
CA ASN A 64 7.81 24.14 27.71
C ASN A 64 7.40 25.03 26.53
N ARG A 65 6.55 26.01 26.85
CA ARG A 65 5.75 26.90 26.00
C ARG A 65 6.59 27.91 25.20
N GLY A 66 6.16 28.17 23.96
CA GLY A 66 6.59 29.33 23.16
C GLY A 66 5.57 29.59 22.04
N MET A 67 4.81 30.68 22.16
CA MET A 67 3.78 31.12 21.21
C MET A 67 4.39 31.64 19.90
N SER A 68 3.86 31.20 18.75
CA SER A 68 3.95 31.91 17.46
C SER A 68 2.90 31.40 16.46
N PRO A 69 2.51 32.22 15.45
CA PRO A 69 1.12 32.45 15.09
C PRO A 69 0.64 31.59 13.91
N LEU A 70 0.17 30.38 14.21
CA LEU A 70 -0.59 29.54 13.28
C LEU A 70 -1.98 29.17 13.81
N SER A 71 -2.51 29.95 14.76
CA SER A 71 -3.81 29.70 15.40
C SER A 71 -5.04 30.24 14.64
N VAL A 72 -4.88 30.98 13.54
CA VAL A 72 -6.04 31.62 12.88
C VAL A 72 -6.87 30.66 12.01
N PHE A 73 -6.41 29.44 11.75
CA PHE A 73 -7.23 28.39 11.10
C PHE A 73 -7.79 27.33 12.07
N ALA A 74 -7.52 27.44 13.38
CA ALA A 74 -8.17 26.60 14.39
C ALA A 74 -9.52 27.17 14.85
N ASP A 75 -9.71 28.50 14.78
CA ASP A 75 -10.83 29.20 15.42
C ASP A 75 -12.17 29.21 14.65
N ALA A 76 -12.26 28.53 13.50
CA ALA A 76 -13.56 28.20 12.90
C ALA A 76 -14.15 26.86 13.39
N SER A 77 -13.37 26.06 14.15
CA SER A 77 -13.83 24.78 14.72
C SER A 77 -14.04 24.82 16.25
N THR A 78 -13.65 25.92 16.91
CA THR A 78 -13.69 26.09 18.37
C THR A 78 -14.98 26.74 18.90
N ILE A 79 -16.04 26.89 18.09
CA ILE A 79 -17.38 27.27 18.59
C ILE A 79 -18.23 26.03 18.95
N ALA A 80 -17.88 24.84 18.45
CA ALA A 80 -18.57 23.58 18.77
C ALA A 80 -17.96 22.81 19.96
N GLY A 81 -16.89 23.32 20.59
CA GLY A 81 -16.15 22.64 21.66
C GLY A 81 -15.85 23.51 22.88
N SER A 82 -16.55 24.64 23.06
CA SER A 82 -16.39 25.48 24.24
C SER A 82 -17.08 24.83 25.46
N PRO A 83 -16.37 24.64 26.59
CA PRO A 83 -16.96 24.17 27.86
C PRO A 83 -18.10 25.07 28.38
N LEU A 84 -18.12 26.34 27.95
CA LEU A 84 -19.21 27.28 28.26
C LEU A 84 -20.49 26.95 27.48
N THR A 85 -20.39 26.41 26.26
CA THR A 85 -21.55 25.98 25.47
C THR A 85 -22.18 24.71 26.05
N GLU A 86 -21.38 23.84 26.66
CA GLU A 86 -21.84 22.62 27.34
C GLU A 86 -22.52 22.93 28.68
N TRP A 87 -22.10 24.01 29.36
CA TRP A 87 -22.76 24.51 30.57
C TRP A 87 -24.05 25.28 30.27
N ALA A 88 -24.09 26.01 29.14
CA ALA A 88 -25.26 26.78 28.70
C ALA A 88 -26.39 25.93 28.07
N MET A 89 -26.07 24.74 27.53
CA MET A 89 -27.04 23.84 26.88
C MET A 89 -27.42 22.61 27.74
N LEU A 90 -27.79 22.85 29.01
CA LEU A 90 -28.53 21.89 29.87
C LEU A 90 -27.77 20.64 30.35
N GLY A 91 -26.64 20.82 31.06
CA GLY A 91 -26.29 20.08 32.29
C GLY A 91 -26.53 18.56 32.46
N ILE A 92 -26.75 17.78 31.39
CA ILE A 92 -27.02 16.35 31.44
C ILE A 92 -26.30 15.66 30.27
N PRO A 93 -25.09 15.12 30.47
CA PRO A 93 -24.44 14.29 29.47
C PRO A 93 -25.07 12.88 29.42
N GLY A 94 -25.83 12.62 28.36
CA GLY A 94 -25.93 11.34 27.63
C GLY A 94 -26.13 10.04 28.43
N SER A 95 -27.38 9.71 28.79
CA SER A 95 -27.72 8.43 29.43
C SER A 95 -28.20 7.31 28.48
N PHE A 96 -28.24 7.49 27.14
CA PHE A 96 -28.86 6.50 26.26
C PHE A 96 -28.14 6.16 24.93
N HIS A 97 -26.83 6.36 24.82
CA HIS A 97 -26.05 5.78 23.71
C HIS A 97 -24.83 4.99 24.20
N PRO A 98 -24.59 3.75 23.71
CA PRO A 98 -23.42 2.95 24.10
C PRO A 98 -22.08 3.63 23.79
N GLN A 99 -22.06 4.56 22.83
CA GLN A 99 -20.89 5.37 22.49
C GLN A 99 -20.61 6.51 23.48
N ALA A 100 -21.59 6.91 24.31
CA ALA A 100 -21.40 7.94 25.33
C ALA A 100 -20.48 7.47 26.47
N LYS A 101 -20.53 6.17 26.82
CA LYS A 101 -19.57 5.56 27.76
C LYS A 101 -18.16 5.60 27.22
N LEU A 102 -17.96 5.18 25.97
CA LEU A 102 -16.65 5.20 25.31
C LEU A 102 -16.07 6.63 25.22
N LYS A 103 -16.91 7.61 24.88
CA LYS A 103 -16.48 9.02 24.79
C LYS A 103 -16.14 9.60 26.15
N ARG A 104 -16.89 9.23 27.20
CA ARG A 104 -16.62 9.60 28.60
C ARG A 104 -15.35 8.94 29.14
N ASP A 105 -15.09 7.70 28.76
CA ASP A 105 -13.87 6.98 29.15
C ASP A 105 -12.63 7.53 28.43
N LEU A 106 -12.74 7.87 27.13
CA LEU A 106 -11.69 8.55 26.39
C LEU A 106 -11.41 9.96 26.94
N GLN A 107 -12.44 10.74 27.27
CA GLN A 107 -12.28 12.03 27.93
C GLN A 107 -11.65 11.90 29.32
N ARG A 108 -12.00 10.87 30.10
CA ARG A 108 -11.36 10.58 31.39
C ARG A 108 -9.89 10.16 31.23
N MET A 109 -9.56 9.38 30.20
CA MET A 109 -8.19 9.00 29.87
C MET A 109 -7.35 10.18 29.39
N GLN A 110 -7.93 11.12 28.64
CA GLN A 110 -7.26 12.34 28.20
C GLN A 110 -7.13 13.40 29.32
N ALA A 111 -8.08 13.46 30.25
CA ALA A 111 -8.04 14.35 31.41
C ALA A 111 -7.11 13.83 32.54
N GLN A 112 -6.66 12.58 32.47
CA GLN A 112 -5.87 11.93 33.52
C GLN A 112 -4.44 12.45 33.78
N PRO A 113 -3.76 13.23 32.93
CA PRO A 113 -2.48 13.85 33.32
C PRO A 113 -2.61 14.80 34.53
N TRP A 114 -3.83 15.20 34.91
CA TRP A 114 -4.09 16.24 35.92
C TRP A 114 -4.71 15.73 37.23
N LEU A 115 -5.05 14.44 37.33
CA LEU A 115 -5.68 13.86 38.52
C LEU A 115 -4.81 12.72 39.07
N ASN A 116 -4.01 13.06 40.09
CA ASN A 116 -3.19 12.17 40.91
C ASN A 116 -4.04 11.14 41.68
N GLU A 117 -4.62 10.15 40.98
CA GLU A 117 -5.43 9.12 41.62
C GLU A 117 -4.63 7.79 41.72
N PRO A 118 -4.21 7.35 42.92
CA PRO A 118 -3.26 6.23 43.10
C PRO A 118 -3.81 4.82 42.81
N ARG A 119 -5.01 4.69 42.22
CA ARG A 119 -5.76 3.42 42.15
C ARG A 119 -6.23 3.03 40.76
N MET A 120 -5.91 3.82 39.73
CA MET A 120 -6.17 3.43 38.34
C MET A 120 -4.86 2.91 37.74
N PRO A 121 -4.87 1.81 36.96
CA PRO A 121 -3.71 1.44 36.15
C PRO A 121 -3.38 2.63 35.26
N THR A 122 -2.27 3.28 35.59
CA THR A 122 -1.83 4.56 35.04
C THR A 122 -1.73 4.48 33.52
N ILE A 123 -1.79 5.62 32.82
CA ILE A 123 -1.49 5.73 31.38
C ILE A 123 -0.19 4.98 31.01
N GLN A 124 0.76 4.90 31.94
CA GLN A 124 1.99 4.11 31.80
C GLN A 124 1.74 2.59 31.69
N HIS A 125 0.77 2.05 32.42
CA HIS A 125 0.37 0.64 32.34
C HIS A 125 -0.29 0.32 30.99
N SER A 126 -1.21 1.17 30.51
CA SER A 126 -1.85 0.97 29.20
C SER A 126 -0.86 1.14 28.04
N GLN A 127 0.06 2.08 28.13
CA GLN A 127 1.17 2.21 27.17
C GLN A 127 2.11 1.01 27.22
N GLY A 128 2.47 0.52 28.42
CA GLY A 128 3.30 -0.68 28.57
C GLY A 128 2.66 -1.93 27.96
N LEU A 129 1.34 -2.11 28.12
CA LEU A 129 0.60 -3.19 27.49
C LEU A 129 0.60 -3.08 25.96
N LYS A 130 0.41 -1.86 25.41
CA LYS A 130 0.50 -1.61 23.96
C LYS A 130 1.87 -1.99 23.42
N TRP A 131 2.96 -1.49 24.04
CA TRP A 131 4.32 -1.77 23.59
C TRP A 131 4.69 -3.26 23.71
N ALA A 132 4.22 -3.94 24.75
CA ALA A 132 4.40 -5.38 24.89
C ALA A 132 3.65 -6.16 23.79
N GLN A 133 2.45 -5.73 23.40
CA GLN A 133 1.71 -6.35 22.30
C GLN A 133 2.41 -6.13 20.94
N ILE A 134 2.84 -4.90 20.67
CA ILE A 134 3.58 -4.55 19.45
C ILE A 134 4.87 -5.37 19.36
N GLY A 135 5.67 -5.41 20.43
CA GLY A 135 6.90 -6.20 20.46
C GLY A 135 6.66 -7.71 20.28
N ARG A 136 5.59 -8.26 20.86
CA ARG A 136 5.22 -9.68 20.64
C ARG A 136 4.83 -9.98 19.19
N ASN A 137 4.05 -9.11 18.55
CA ASN A 137 3.66 -9.31 17.14
C ASN A 137 4.86 -9.12 16.21
N TYR A 138 5.72 -8.14 16.47
CA TYR A 138 7.01 -8.00 15.77
C TYR A 138 7.82 -9.29 15.87
N ALA A 139 8.04 -9.79 17.09
CA ALA A 139 8.80 -11.01 17.34
C ALA A 139 8.20 -12.22 16.62
N ARG A 140 6.88 -12.41 16.71
CA ARG A 140 6.18 -13.52 16.06
C ARG A 140 6.39 -13.50 14.56
N ASP A 141 6.15 -12.37 13.92
CA ASP A 141 6.22 -12.27 12.47
C ASP A 141 7.68 -12.33 12.00
N ALA A 142 8.62 -11.69 12.70
CA ALA A 142 10.04 -11.78 12.38
C ALA A 142 10.60 -13.20 12.50
N ASN A 143 10.24 -13.94 13.56
CA ASN A 143 10.68 -15.32 13.77
C ASN A 143 10.12 -16.30 12.75
N ASN A 144 8.93 -16.03 12.19
CA ASN A 144 8.40 -16.84 11.10
C ASN A 144 9.20 -16.72 9.80
N TYR A 145 10.11 -15.74 9.70
CA TYR A 145 10.76 -15.36 8.43
C TYR A 145 12.26 -15.09 8.49
N GLY A 146 12.98 -15.78 9.38
CA GLY A 146 14.45 -15.74 9.46
C GLY A 146 14.95 -15.42 10.86
N GLY A 147 14.13 -14.76 11.68
CA GLY A 147 14.51 -14.34 13.02
C GLY A 147 14.59 -12.84 13.15
N ILE A 148 14.48 -12.35 14.39
CA ILE A 148 14.33 -10.94 14.72
C ILE A 148 15.47 -10.06 14.16
N ASP A 149 16.71 -10.57 14.16
CA ASP A 149 17.91 -9.81 13.74
C ASP A 149 18.36 -10.09 12.30
N THR A 150 17.45 -10.55 11.44
CA THR A 150 17.69 -10.83 10.01
C THR A 150 16.98 -9.80 9.12
N VAL A 151 17.43 -9.60 7.87
CA VAL A 151 16.78 -8.63 6.95
C VAL A 151 15.32 -9.02 6.73
N ARG A 152 15.09 -10.31 6.45
CA ARG A 152 13.77 -10.86 6.16
C ARG A 152 12.85 -10.80 7.38
N GLY A 153 13.38 -11.12 8.56
CA GLY A 153 12.63 -11.04 9.80
C GLY A 153 12.34 -9.60 10.21
N ALA A 154 13.28 -8.66 10.04
CA ALA A 154 13.05 -7.26 10.32
C ALA A 154 11.92 -6.67 9.46
N ALA A 155 11.91 -6.96 8.15
CA ALA A 155 10.83 -6.56 7.25
C ALA A 155 9.48 -7.18 7.62
N ALA A 156 9.44 -8.45 8.03
CA ALA A 156 8.21 -9.07 8.54
C ALA A 156 7.77 -8.48 9.89
N GLY A 157 8.73 -8.13 10.75
CA GLY A 157 8.47 -7.46 12.01
C GLY A 157 7.79 -6.11 11.80
N VAL A 158 8.13 -5.37 10.74
CA VAL A 158 7.41 -4.14 10.35
C VAL A 158 5.92 -4.43 10.17
N THR A 159 5.54 -5.47 9.41
CA THR A 159 4.14 -5.83 9.24
C THR A 159 3.49 -6.25 10.55
N GLY A 160 4.19 -7.00 11.41
CA GLY A 160 3.68 -7.40 12.73
C GLY A 160 3.44 -6.20 13.66
N THR A 161 4.28 -5.18 13.59
CA THR A 161 4.08 -3.90 14.30
C THR A 161 2.82 -3.19 13.82
N LEU A 162 2.61 -3.09 12.51
CA LEU A 162 1.44 -2.42 11.93
C LEU A 162 0.14 -3.19 12.26
N ASP A 163 0.17 -4.51 12.16
CA ASP A 163 -0.95 -5.39 12.55
C ASP A 163 -1.33 -5.25 14.03
N ALA A 164 -0.38 -4.89 14.89
CA ALA A 164 -0.62 -4.61 16.30
C ALA A 164 -1.18 -3.19 16.57
N GLY A 165 -1.41 -2.39 15.53
CA GLY A 165 -1.80 -0.98 15.64
C GLY A 165 -0.64 -0.04 15.99
N GLY A 166 0.60 -0.48 15.76
CA GLY A 166 1.79 0.37 15.80
C GLY A 166 1.95 1.18 14.51
N PHE A 167 2.85 2.16 14.54
CA PHE A 167 3.26 2.94 13.38
C PHE A 167 4.64 2.51 12.87
N ILE A 168 5.04 2.95 11.67
CA ILE A 168 6.41 2.69 11.17
C ILE A 168 7.46 3.29 12.11
N SER A 169 7.19 4.44 12.71
CA SER A 169 8.05 5.05 13.73
C SER A 169 8.26 4.18 14.97
N ASP A 170 7.35 3.25 15.23
CA ASP A 170 7.38 2.35 16.39
C ASP A 170 8.23 1.10 16.12
N VAL A 171 8.66 0.86 14.87
CA VAL A 171 9.35 -0.38 14.44
C VAL A 171 10.63 -0.64 15.21
N VAL A 172 11.48 0.36 15.43
CA VAL A 172 12.74 0.19 16.19
C VAL A 172 12.45 -0.11 17.66
N GLY A 173 11.42 0.54 18.23
CA GLY A 173 10.96 0.25 19.59
C GLY A 173 10.40 -1.17 19.71
N ALA A 174 9.58 -1.57 18.75
CA ALA A 174 9.03 -2.92 18.64
C ALA A 174 10.13 -3.98 18.56
N HIS A 175 11.15 -3.74 17.73
CA HIS A 175 12.33 -4.59 17.57
C HIS A 175 13.09 -4.78 18.88
N ARG A 176 13.41 -3.68 19.59
CA ARG A 176 14.04 -3.76 20.92
C ARG A 176 13.18 -4.55 21.91
N MET A 177 11.87 -4.29 21.95
CA MET A 177 10.95 -4.97 22.86
C MET A 177 10.79 -6.45 22.52
N ALA A 178 10.97 -6.83 21.25
CA ALA A 178 11.05 -8.21 20.79
C ALA A 178 12.35 -8.91 21.22
N GLY A 179 13.32 -8.17 21.76
CA GLY A 179 14.66 -8.68 22.12
C GLY A 179 15.68 -8.58 20.99
N GLY A 180 15.36 -7.88 19.91
CA GLY A 180 16.25 -7.64 18.79
C GLY A 180 17.43 -6.75 19.15
N ARG A 181 18.57 -7.03 18.52
CA ARG A 181 19.85 -6.34 18.71
C ARG A 181 20.26 -5.51 17.50
N ASN A 182 19.81 -5.89 16.30
CA ASN A 182 20.15 -5.21 15.05
C ASN A 182 19.17 -4.06 14.72
N GLU A 183 19.26 -2.96 15.46
CA GLU A 183 18.37 -1.80 15.27
C GLU A 183 18.55 -1.13 13.91
N LYS A 184 19.77 -1.15 13.34
CA LYS A 184 20.05 -0.60 12.01
C LYS A 184 19.12 -1.25 10.98
N GLN A 185 19.02 -2.58 11.01
CA GLN A 185 18.21 -3.33 10.07
C GLN A 185 16.71 -3.11 10.26
N ALA A 186 16.24 -3.04 11.51
CA ALA A 186 14.85 -2.67 11.80
C ALA A 186 14.51 -1.26 11.29
N ALA A 187 15.41 -0.29 11.46
CA ALA A 187 15.24 1.07 10.97
C ALA A 187 15.21 1.13 9.44
N ILE A 188 16.13 0.42 8.76
CA ILE A 188 16.18 0.36 7.30
C ILE A 188 14.93 -0.33 6.73
N ALA A 189 14.50 -1.44 7.32
CA ALA A 189 13.26 -2.12 6.92
C ALA A 189 12.03 -1.22 7.09
N GLY A 190 11.93 -0.49 8.21
CA GLY A 190 10.87 0.49 8.44
C GLY A 190 10.88 1.60 7.38
N ARG A 191 12.05 2.17 7.08
CA ARG A 191 12.22 3.20 6.05
C ARG A 191 11.85 2.69 4.65
N SER A 192 12.31 1.50 4.29
CA SER A 192 11.95 0.82 3.03
C SER A 192 10.43 0.73 2.87
N PHE A 193 9.74 0.21 3.89
CA PHE A 193 8.29 0.08 3.92
C PHE A 193 7.57 1.44 3.80
N GLU A 194 8.08 2.47 4.48
CA GLU A 194 7.54 3.83 4.41
C GLU A 194 7.63 4.42 3.00
N ILE A 195 8.78 4.26 2.34
CA ILE A 195 8.96 4.77 0.98
C ILE A 195 8.03 4.03 0.02
N VAL A 196 7.88 2.71 0.15
CA VAL A 196 6.91 1.93 -0.63
C VAL A 196 5.48 2.43 -0.42
N GLN A 197 5.05 2.70 0.82
CA GLN A 197 3.72 3.27 1.08
C GLN A 197 3.52 4.63 0.40
N LYS A 198 4.55 5.50 0.43
CA LYS A 198 4.49 6.81 -0.24
C LYS A 198 4.41 6.66 -1.75
N MET A 199 5.20 5.75 -2.34
CA MET A 199 5.16 5.44 -3.77
C MET A 199 3.82 4.83 -4.20
N ALA A 200 3.23 3.96 -3.36
CA ALA A 200 1.95 3.31 -3.62
C ALA A 200 0.81 4.33 -3.79
N LYS A 201 0.79 5.41 -2.98
CA LYS A 201 -0.21 6.48 -3.09
C LYS A 201 -0.17 7.24 -4.41
N ASN A 202 0.96 7.22 -5.10
CA ASN A 202 1.14 7.87 -6.39
C ASN A 202 0.90 6.92 -7.56
N GLN A 203 0.56 5.65 -7.30
CA GLN A 203 0.17 4.71 -8.35
C GLN A 203 -1.27 5.01 -8.80
N PRO A 204 -1.57 4.87 -10.09
CA PRO A 204 -2.90 5.19 -10.63
C PRO A 204 -3.96 4.12 -10.36
N PHE A 205 -3.65 3.04 -9.62
CA PHE A 205 -4.57 1.92 -9.45
C PHE A 205 -5.57 2.20 -8.34
N LYS A 206 -6.83 1.77 -8.54
CA LYS A 206 -7.86 1.83 -7.48
C LYS A 206 -7.66 0.77 -6.39
N ASP A 207 -6.87 -0.26 -6.67
CA ASP A 207 -6.57 -1.34 -5.74
C ASP A 207 -5.30 -1.01 -4.92
N ASP A 208 -5.50 -0.60 -3.66
CA ASP A 208 -4.42 -0.20 -2.75
C ASP A 208 -3.35 -1.28 -2.55
N ASP A 209 -3.74 -2.56 -2.53
CA ASP A 209 -2.79 -3.65 -2.33
C ASP A 209 -1.93 -3.87 -3.58
N LEU A 210 -2.56 -3.77 -4.77
CA LEU A 210 -1.84 -3.83 -6.04
C LEU A 210 -0.88 -2.63 -6.17
N SER A 211 -1.33 -1.43 -5.79
CA SER A 211 -0.48 -0.23 -5.70
C SER A 211 0.72 -0.44 -4.78
N PHE A 212 0.52 -1.08 -3.64
CA PHE A 212 1.60 -1.37 -2.70
C PHE A 212 2.64 -2.33 -3.29
N ILE A 213 2.22 -3.47 -3.84
CA ILE A 213 3.17 -4.43 -4.44
C ILE A 213 3.84 -3.86 -5.70
N ALA A 214 3.11 -3.11 -6.53
CA ALA A 214 3.67 -2.44 -7.69
C ALA A 214 4.78 -1.45 -7.30
N ALA A 215 4.54 -0.64 -6.26
CA ALA A 215 5.52 0.27 -5.70
C ALA A 215 6.72 -0.48 -5.10
N ALA A 216 6.49 -1.61 -4.42
CA ALA A 216 7.57 -2.40 -3.82
C ALA A 216 8.48 -3.05 -4.88
N VAL A 217 7.90 -3.62 -5.95
CA VAL A 217 8.65 -4.19 -7.08
C VAL A 217 9.39 -3.09 -7.84
N GLY A 218 8.73 -1.97 -8.12
CA GLY A 218 9.36 -0.82 -8.79
C GLY A 218 10.55 -0.27 -7.99
N ARG A 219 10.37 -0.08 -6.69
CA ARG A 219 11.46 0.34 -5.79
C ARG A 219 12.61 -0.67 -5.80
N ALA A 220 12.34 -1.95 -5.56
CA ALA A 220 13.37 -2.99 -5.57
C ALA A 220 14.17 -2.98 -6.88
N HIS A 221 13.47 -2.87 -8.02
CA HIS A 221 14.10 -2.76 -9.32
C HIS A 221 14.99 -1.51 -9.43
N ASP A 222 14.45 -0.32 -9.21
CA ASP A 222 15.18 0.94 -9.36
C ASP A 222 16.44 0.98 -8.47
N GLN A 223 16.32 0.39 -7.27
CA GLN A 223 17.41 0.26 -6.32
C GLN A 223 18.46 -0.76 -6.79
N THR A 224 18.04 -1.85 -7.43
CA THR A 224 18.96 -2.82 -8.05
C THR A 224 19.81 -2.17 -9.13
N ILE A 225 19.19 -1.41 -10.03
CA ILE A 225 19.90 -0.71 -11.11
C ILE A 225 20.88 0.32 -10.54
N SER A 226 20.42 1.11 -9.57
CA SER A 226 21.25 2.12 -8.91
C SER A 226 22.43 1.48 -8.15
N PHE A 227 22.22 0.31 -7.53
CA PHE A 227 23.27 -0.47 -6.89
C PHE A 227 24.31 -0.99 -7.89
N LEU A 228 23.88 -1.55 -9.02
CA LEU A 228 24.78 -2.08 -10.04
C LEU A 228 25.61 -0.99 -10.74
N ASN A 229 25.05 0.20 -10.89
CA ASN A 229 25.70 1.36 -11.52
C ASN A 229 26.56 2.19 -10.53
N ARG A 230 26.71 1.77 -9.27
CA ARG A 230 27.40 2.56 -8.23
C ARG A 230 28.85 2.92 -8.59
N ASP A 231 29.54 2.02 -9.30
CA ASP A 231 30.94 2.21 -9.69
C ASP A 231 31.08 3.12 -10.92
N THR A 232 30.03 3.26 -11.73
CA THR A 232 30.03 4.09 -12.94
C THR A 232 29.90 5.58 -12.61
N PHE A 233 29.18 5.91 -11.54
CA PHE A 233 29.03 7.28 -11.07
C PHE A 233 30.14 7.64 -10.07
N GLN A 234 31.32 8.03 -10.58
CA GLN A 234 32.49 8.49 -9.80
C GLN A 234 32.26 9.75 -8.93
N GLY A 235 31.02 10.24 -8.81
CA GLY A 235 30.68 11.47 -8.11
C GLY A 235 30.49 11.35 -6.59
N GLY A 236 30.59 10.17 -5.98
CA GLY A 236 30.51 10.00 -4.52
C GLY A 236 29.15 10.31 -3.88
N TYR A 237 28.12 10.63 -4.67
CA TYR A 237 26.77 10.87 -4.19
C TYR A 237 25.93 9.60 -4.27
N GLY A 238 25.59 9.04 -3.11
CA GLY A 238 24.34 8.28 -2.91
C GLY A 238 24.27 6.88 -3.52
N GLY A 239 25.35 6.10 -3.49
CA GLY A 239 25.26 4.66 -3.73
C GLY A 239 24.35 3.99 -2.71
N ILE A 240 23.51 3.07 -3.16
CA ILE A 240 22.64 2.27 -2.28
C ILE A 240 23.51 1.28 -1.53
N ASP A 241 23.34 1.23 -0.21
CA ASP A 241 24.02 0.25 0.64
C ASP A 241 23.41 -1.15 0.44
N GLU A 242 24.20 -2.19 0.66
CA GLU A 242 23.76 -3.58 0.56
C GLU A 242 22.61 -3.88 1.52
N ASP A 243 22.65 -3.30 2.73
CA ASP A 243 21.57 -3.36 3.72
C ASP A 243 20.26 -2.75 3.20
N GLU A 244 20.32 -1.65 2.45
CA GLU A 244 19.14 -0.98 1.91
C GLU A 244 18.50 -1.79 0.79
N LEU A 245 19.30 -2.32 -0.14
CA LEU A 245 18.80 -3.16 -1.23
C LEU A 245 18.22 -4.47 -0.69
N ALA A 246 18.91 -5.12 0.26
CA ALA A 246 18.40 -6.32 0.91
C ALA A 246 17.06 -6.06 1.62
N ALA A 247 16.93 -4.91 2.30
CA ALA A 247 15.69 -4.52 2.94
C ALA A 247 14.58 -4.24 1.92
N ASP A 248 14.88 -3.63 0.77
CA ASP A 248 13.90 -3.40 -0.29
C ASP A 248 13.39 -4.71 -0.91
N TYR A 249 14.27 -5.71 -1.11
CA TYR A 249 13.86 -7.06 -1.49
C TYR A 249 12.99 -7.75 -0.42
N ALA A 250 13.34 -7.59 0.85
CA ALA A 250 12.54 -8.13 1.94
C ALA A 250 11.18 -7.43 2.06
N THR A 251 11.09 -6.12 1.84
CA THR A 251 9.84 -5.35 1.78
C THR A 251 8.99 -5.78 0.59
N MET A 252 9.59 -5.99 -0.59
CA MET A 252 8.90 -6.56 -1.76
C MET A 252 8.26 -7.91 -1.45
N ARG A 253 8.98 -8.80 -0.73
CA ARG A 253 8.42 -10.06 -0.22
C ARG A 253 7.20 -9.83 0.66
N GLN A 254 7.28 -8.89 1.60
CA GLN A 254 6.14 -8.59 2.48
C GLN A 254 4.97 -7.99 1.72
N GLY A 255 5.22 -7.13 0.73
CA GLY A 255 4.18 -6.63 -0.17
C GLY A 255 3.44 -7.77 -0.89
N ALA A 256 4.17 -8.75 -1.43
CA ALA A 256 3.56 -9.90 -2.09
C ALA A 256 2.71 -10.75 -1.14
N ARG A 257 3.15 -10.87 0.12
CA ARG A 257 2.40 -11.58 1.16
C ARG A 257 1.17 -10.84 1.61
N LEU A 258 1.24 -9.53 1.79
CA LEU A 258 0.07 -8.71 2.09
C LEU A 258 -0.93 -8.82 0.95
N PHE A 259 -0.47 -8.70 -0.30
CA PHE A 259 -1.28 -8.88 -1.49
C PHE A 259 -1.99 -10.24 -1.50
N ARG A 260 -1.27 -11.31 -1.17
CA ARG A 260 -1.82 -12.67 -1.02
C ARG A 260 -2.71 -12.85 0.21
N ARG A 261 -2.45 -12.18 1.32
CA ARG A 261 -3.23 -12.26 2.57
C ARG A 261 -4.63 -11.69 2.37
N PHE A 262 -4.74 -10.58 1.66
CA PHE A 262 -6.03 -9.99 1.30
C PHE A 262 -6.73 -10.75 0.15
N ARG A 263 -6.00 -11.61 -0.56
CA ARG A 263 -6.48 -12.46 -1.65
C ARG A 263 -6.12 -13.93 -1.42
N PRO A 264 -6.63 -14.57 -0.35
CA PRO A 264 -6.20 -15.90 0.10
C PRO A 264 -6.59 -17.05 -0.85
N GLY A 265 -7.35 -16.79 -1.92
CA GLY A 265 -7.80 -17.82 -2.85
C GLY A 265 -8.92 -18.68 -2.24
N GLY A 266 -9.05 -19.92 -2.74
CA GLY A 266 -10.02 -20.88 -2.21
C GLY A 266 -11.45 -20.66 -2.66
N ILE A 267 -11.66 -19.93 -3.77
CA ILE A 267 -12.99 -19.77 -4.37
C ILE A 267 -13.31 -21.05 -5.14
N PRO A 268 -14.32 -21.82 -4.72
CA PRO A 268 -14.66 -23.08 -5.37
C PRO A 268 -15.34 -22.79 -6.71
N LEU A 269 -14.60 -23.00 -7.81
CA LEU A 269 -15.19 -22.98 -9.15
C LEU A 269 -15.84 -24.33 -9.47
N ASP A 270 -16.88 -24.30 -10.29
CA ASP A 270 -17.61 -25.50 -10.74
C ASP A 270 -18.06 -26.41 -9.57
N GLY A 271 -18.52 -25.80 -8.47
CA GLY A 271 -18.91 -26.51 -7.26
C GLY A 271 -17.77 -27.24 -6.54
N GLY A 272 -16.51 -26.87 -6.82
CA GLY A 272 -15.31 -27.44 -6.20
C GLY A 272 -14.80 -28.72 -6.86
N THR A 273 -15.31 -29.08 -8.05
CA THR A 273 -14.90 -30.31 -8.77
C THR A 273 -13.49 -30.23 -9.35
N GLY A 274 -12.92 -29.02 -9.47
CA GLY A 274 -11.57 -28.80 -10.01
C GLY A 274 -11.49 -28.90 -11.54
N HIS A 275 -12.61 -29.16 -12.21
CA HIS A 275 -12.74 -29.17 -13.66
C HIS A 275 -14.15 -28.72 -14.06
N GLY A 276 -14.28 -27.97 -15.15
CA GLY A 276 -15.58 -27.50 -15.60
C GLY A 276 -15.49 -26.19 -16.37
N ALA A 277 -16.64 -25.66 -16.75
CA ALA A 277 -16.68 -24.50 -17.64
C ALA A 277 -16.11 -23.23 -17.01
N GLN A 278 -16.26 -23.04 -15.69
CA GLN A 278 -15.70 -21.88 -14.99
C GLN A 278 -14.17 -22.02 -14.93
N THR A 279 -13.68 -23.19 -14.52
CA THR A 279 -12.26 -23.55 -14.43
C THR A 279 -11.59 -23.41 -15.80
N ASP A 280 -12.15 -24.02 -16.84
CA ASP A 280 -11.63 -23.94 -18.22
C ASP A 280 -11.54 -22.48 -18.71
N PHE A 281 -12.54 -21.66 -18.38
CA PHE A 281 -12.53 -20.25 -18.74
C PHE A 281 -11.42 -19.48 -18.03
N VAL A 282 -11.30 -19.60 -16.70
CA VAL A 282 -10.27 -18.85 -15.96
C VAL A 282 -8.87 -19.37 -16.25
N THR A 283 -8.70 -20.69 -16.46
CA THR A 283 -7.42 -21.27 -16.87
C THR A 283 -7.01 -20.76 -18.25
N ARG A 284 -7.95 -20.70 -19.21
CA ARG A 284 -7.69 -20.08 -20.52
C ARG A 284 -7.34 -18.60 -20.38
N TYR A 285 -8.00 -17.86 -19.49
CA TYR A 285 -7.68 -16.46 -19.26
C TYR A 285 -6.26 -16.26 -18.74
N MET A 286 -5.84 -17.12 -17.80
CA MET A 286 -4.51 -17.07 -17.18
C MET A 286 -3.40 -17.60 -18.09
N ASP A 287 -3.74 -18.27 -19.20
CA ASP A 287 -2.76 -18.73 -20.18
C ASP A 287 -2.09 -17.55 -20.88
N ARG A 288 -0.75 -17.50 -20.81
CA ARG A 288 0.06 -16.44 -21.41
C ARG A 288 0.10 -16.50 -22.94
N SER A 289 -0.29 -17.62 -23.55
CA SER A 289 -0.42 -17.75 -25.00
C SER A 289 -1.66 -17.06 -25.56
N VAL A 290 -2.65 -16.74 -24.71
CA VAL A 290 -3.87 -16.05 -25.13
C VAL A 290 -3.59 -14.57 -25.37
N SER A 291 -4.00 -14.09 -26.54
CA SER A 291 -3.76 -12.70 -26.95
C SER A 291 -4.48 -11.70 -26.04
N ASP A 292 -3.88 -10.52 -25.85
CA ASP A 292 -4.45 -9.45 -25.02
C ASP A 292 -5.87 -9.09 -25.48
N GLN A 293 -6.14 -9.03 -26.79
CA GLN A 293 -7.48 -8.77 -27.34
C GLN A 293 -8.51 -9.84 -26.92
N GLU A 294 -8.09 -11.10 -26.82
CA GLU A 294 -8.97 -12.16 -26.34
C GLU A 294 -9.20 -12.07 -24.84
N LYS A 295 -8.17 -11.75 -24.05
CA LYS A 295 -8.32 -11.48 -22.61
C LYS A 295 -9.27 -10.31 -22.36
N ASP A 296 -9.19 -9.24 -23.15
CA ASP A 296 -10.09 -8.09 -23.08
C ASP A 296 -11.55 -8.50 -23.32
N ARG A 297 -11.79 -9.31 -24.37
CA ARG A 297 -13.10 -9.92 -24.64
C ARG A 297 -13.63 -10.71 -23.45
N MET A 298 -12.79 -11.58 -22.90
CA MET A 298 -13.16 -12.47 -21.80
C MET A 298 -13.59 -11.66 -20.57
N ILE A 299 -12.79 -10.66 -20.18
CA ILE A 299 -13.08 -9.84 -19.00
C ILE A 299 -14.29 -8.93 -19.23
N HIS A 300 -14.45 -8.38 -20.43
CA HIS A 300 -15.62 -7.59 -20.76
C HIS A 300 -16.92 -8.40 -20.59
N VAL A 301 -16.97 -9.61 -21.17
CA VAL A 301 -18.14 -10.51 -21.01
C VAL A 301 -18.33 -10.89 -19.54
N LEU A 302 -17.24 -11.19 -18.83
CA LEU A 302 -17.29 -11.57 -17.42
C LEU A 302 -17.81 -10.44 -16.52
N ASN A 303 -17.34 -9.20 -16.70
CA ASN A 303 -17.82 -8.01 -16.00
C ASN A 303 -19.30 -7.76 -16.30
N HIS A 304 -19.69 -7.86 -17.58
CA HIS A 304 -21.07 -7.67 -17.99
C HIS A 304 -22.02 -8.69 -17.34
N MET A 305 -21.61 -9.96 -17.28
CA MET A 305 -22.36 -11.01 -16.61
C MET A 305 -22.44 -10.82 -15.10
N ALA A 306 -21.32 -10.50 -14.45
CA ALA A 306 -21.28 -10.23 -13.01
C ALA A 306 -22.19 -9.05 -12.60
N ASN A 307 -22.39 -8.09 -13.51
CA ASN A 307 -23.29 -6.95 -13.30
C ASN A 307 -24.77 -7.26 -13.68
N GLY A 308 -25.12 -8.52 -13.98
CA GLY A 308 -26.47 -8.92 -14.35
C GLY A 308 -26.89 -8.52 -15.78
N GLY A 309 -25.93 -8.18 -16.63
CA GLY A 309 -26.17 -7.74 -18.00
C GLY A 309 -26.76 -8.83 -18.91
N SER A 310 -27.59 -8.42 -19.87
CA SER A 310 -28.16 -9.28 -20.91
C SER A 310 -27.33 -9.25 -22.20
N ALA A 311 -27.46 -10.23 -23.09
CA ALA A 311 -26.69 -10.28 -24.35
C ALA A 311 -26.80 -9.02 -25.23
N GLY A 312 -27.86 -8.22 -25.06
CA GLY A 312 -28.07 -6.96 -25.76
C GLY A 312 -27.02 -5.89 -25.43
N GLY A 313 -26.51 -5.86 -24.19
CA GLY A 313 -25.56 -4.84 -23.73
C GLY A 313 -24.09 -5.08 -24.10
N LEU A 314 -23.79 -6.03 -24.98
CA LEU A 314 -22.43 -6.36 -25.42
C LEU A 314 -22.04 -5.70 -26.75
N GLU A 315 -22.73 -4.62 -27.11
CA GLU A 315 -22.46 -3.89 -28.36
C GLU A 315 -21.17 -3.10 -28.29
N VAL A 316 -20.35 -3.26 -29.33
CA VAL A 316 -19.14 -2.46 -29.56
C VAL A 316 -19.43 -1.53 -30.72
N GLU A 317 -19.37 -0.23 -30.47
CA GLU A 317 -19.61 0.78 -31.49
C GLU A 317 -18.60 0.62 -32.64
N GLY A 318 -19.10 0.47 -33.87
CA GLY A 318 -18.27 0.37 -35.07
C GLY A 318 -17.65 -1.01 -35.38
N ASP A 319 -17.80 -2.03 -34.53
CA ASP A 319 -17.27 -3.39 -34.81
C ASP A 319 -18.30 -4.50 -34.57
N ALA A 320 -19.05 -4.81 -35.64
CA ALA A 320 -20.04 -5.88 -35.65
C ALA A 320 -19.43 -7.28 -35.45
N ARG A 321 -18.17 -7.50 -35.88
CA ARG A 321 -17.51 -8.81 -35.73
C ARG A 321 -17.13 -9.04 -34.27
N GLU A 322 -16.59 -8.03 -33.62
CA GLU A 322 -16.26 -8.06 -32.21
C GLU A 322 -17.51 -8.21 -31.33
N THR A 323 -18.58 -7.47 -31.65
CA THR A 323 -19.89 -7.63 -31.00
C THR A 323 -20.42 -9.07 -31.12
N ALA A 324 -20.35 -9.67 -32.31
CA ALA A 324 -20.77 -11.06 -32.52
C ALA A 324 -19.92 -12.05 -31.71
N ARG A 325 -18.61 -11.84 -31.60
CA ARG A 325 -17.71 -12.66 -30.78
C ARG A 325 -18.04 -12.55 -29.29
N ARG A 326 -18.27 -11.34 -28.77
CA ARG A 326 -18.68 -11.12 -27.36
C ARG A 326 -20.01 -11.80 -27.05
N ARG A 327 -21.01 -11.65 -27.94
CA ARG A 327 -22.32 -12.34 -27.81
C ARG A 327 -22.20 -13.86 -27.85
N ALA A 328 -21.35 -14.40 -28.74
CA ALA A 328 -21.11 -15.84 -28.81
C ALA A 328 -20.45 -16.38 -27.53
N LEU A 329 -19.48 -15.65 -26.97
CA LEU A 329 -18.85 -16.02 -25.69
C LEU A 329 -19.85 -15.97 -24.53
N TYR A 330 -20.65 -14.90 -24.43
CA TYR A 330 -21.72 -14.77 -23.44
C TYR A 330 -22.74 -15.92 -23.54
N GLY A 331 -23.17 -16.25 -24.76
CA GLY A 331 -24.07 -17.37 -25.02
C GLY A 331 -23.48 -18.71 -24.54
N ARG A 332 -22.19 -18.96 -24.81
CA ARG A 332 -21.50 -20.16 -24.31
C ARG A 332 -21.46 -20.22 -22.79
N MET A 333 -21.15 -19.11 -22.13
CA MET A 333 -21.12 -19.04 -20.67
C MET A 333 -22.51 -19.32 -20.06
N ARG A 334 -23.58 -18.77 -20.66
CA ARG A 334 -24.96 -19.04 -20.22
C ARG A 334 -25.39 -20.49 -20.44
N ILE A 335 -25.03 -21.10 -21.57
CA ILE A 335 -25.29 -22.54 -21.83
C ILE A 335 -24.62 -23.41 -20.76
N ASN A 336 -23.42 -23.01 -20.32
CA ASN A 336 -22.69 -23.68 -19.26
C ASN A 336 -23.15 -23.29 -17.84
N ASN A 337 -24.33 -22.68 -17.71
CA ASN A 337 -24.92 -22.24 -16.44
C ASN A 337 -24.02 -21.31 -15.61
N ILE A 338 -23.21 -20.48 -16.27
CA ILE A 338 -22.46 -19.40 -15.60
C ILE A 338 -23.41 -18.20 -15.49
N GLY A 339 -23.84 -17.88 -14.27
CA GLY A 339 -24.67 -16.73 -13.94
C GLY A 339 -23.83 -15.53 -13.47
N ALA A 340 -24.50 -14.58 -12.80
CA ALA A 340 -23.85 -13.39 -12.28
C ALA A 340 -22.93 -13.71 -11.09
N ASP A 341 -23.38 -14.59 -10.18
CA ASP A 341 -22.63 -14.99 -9.00
C ASP A 341 -21.38 -15.79 -9.40
N GLU A 342 -21.53 -16.77 -10.30
CA GLU A 342 -20.41 -17.55 -10.83
C GLU A 342 -19.40 -16.65 -11.58
N ALA A 343 -19.88 -15.68 -12.36
CA ALA A 343 -19.00 -14.72 -13.02
C ALA A 343 -18.24 -13.85 -12.00
N SER A 344 -18.88 -13.42 -10.91
CA SER A 344 -18.24 -12.69 -9.82
C SER A 344 -17.16 -13.53 -9.14
N ASP A 345 -17.45 -14.79 -8.84
CA ASP A 345 -16.52 -15.75 -8.25
C ASP A 345 -15.29 -15.98 -9.16
N MET A 346 -15.51 -16.10 -10.48
CA MET A 346 -14.42 -16.19 -11.45
C MET A 346 -13.54 -14.93 -11.48
N ARG A 347 -14.11 -13.73 -11.35
CA ARG A 347 -13.32 -12.46 -11.26
C ARG A 347 -12.44 -12.47 -10.02
N LEU A 348 -13.02 -12.81 -8.87
CA LEU A 348 -12.30 -12.91 -7.62
C LEU A 348 -11.21 -14.00 -7.68
N TRP A 349 -11.50 -15.12 -8.33
CA TRP A 349 -10.53 -16.21 -8.53
C TRP A 349 -9.33 -15.73 -9.35
N ILE A 350 -9.55 -15.03 -10.46
CA ILE A 350 -8.49 -14.47 -11.31
C ILE A 350 -7.59 -13.52 -10.50
N ARG A 351 -8.17 -12.61 -9.71
CA ARG A 351 -7.41 -11.71 -8.82
C ARG A 351 -6.59 -12.47 -7.79
N ASN A 352 -7.18 -13.52 -7.21
CA ASN A 352 -6.51 -14.37 -6.23
C ASN A 352 -5.35 -15.16 -6.85
N GLU A 353 -5.49 -15.62 -8.09
CA GLU A 353 -4.45 -16.36 -8.79
C GLU A 353 -3.26 -15.47 -9.13
N HIS A 354 -3.47 -14.23 -9.58
CA HIS A 354 -2.39 -13.25 -9.74
C HIS A 354 -1.62 -13.01 -8.43
N ALA A 355 -2.33 -12.87 -7.30
CA ALA A 355 -1.68 -12.69 -6.00
C ALA A 355 -0.84 -13.92 -5.58
N LYS A 356 -1.31 -15.12 -5.89
CA LYS A 356 -0.57 -16.37 -5.68
C LYS A 356 0.65 -16.44 -6.60
N GLN A 357 0.51 -16.22 -7.90
CA GLN A 357 1.60 -16.25 -8.86
C GLN A 357 2.67 -15.21 -8.52
N MET A 358 2.27 -14.00 -8.13
CA MET A 358 3.18 -12.95 -7.65
C MET A 358 4.04 -13.43 -6.48
N LEU A 359 3.41 -14.00 -5.45
CA LEU A 359 4.13 -14.54 -4.30
C LEU A 359 5.04 -15.72 -4.70
N GLU A 360 4.59 -16.61 -5.57
CA GLU A 360 5.40 -17.73 -6.07
C GLU A 360 6.63 -17.26 -6.88
N LYS A 361 6.48 -16.23 -7.71
CA LYS A 361 7.58 -15.65 -8.49
C LYS A 361 8.57 -14.88 -7.61
N ILE A 362 8.15 -14.35 -6.47
CA ILE A 362 9.04 -13.65 -5.52
C ILE A 362 9.70 -14.63 -4.54
N ASP A 363 8.92 -15.48 -3.87
CA ASP A 363 9.34 -16.27 -2.70
C ASP A 363 9.19 -17.80 -2.88
N GLY A 364 8.63 -18.24 -4.00
CA GLY A 364 8.45 -19.66 -4.30
C GLY A 364 9.76 -20.40 -4.50
N ARG A 365 9.66 -21.70 -4.83
CA ARG A 365 10.84 -22.58 -5.02
C ARG A 365 11.80 -22.07 -6.10
N ASN A 366 11.25 -21.49 -7.16
CA ASN A 366 11.99 -20.87 -8.25
C ASN A 366 11.84 -19.34 -8.23
N GLY A 367 11.52 -18.78 -7.06
CA GLY A 367 11.29 -17.35 -6.90
C GLY A 367 12.59 -16.55 -7.00
N PHE A 368 12.45 -15.26 -7.29
CA PHE A 368 13.56 -14.31 -7.37
C PHE A 368 14.40 -14.27 -6.09
N LEU A 369 13.78 -14.29 -4.90
CA LEU A 369 14.52 -14.21 -3.64
C LEU A 369 15.32 -15.47 -3.28
N ARG A 370 15.17 -16.55 -4.07
CA ARG A 370 16.02 -17.75 -3.98
C ARG A 370 17.35 -17.57 -4.70
N ASP A 371 17.40 -16.67 -5.67
CA ASP A 371 18.59 -16.35 -6.42
C ASP A 371 18.41 -14.94 -7.02
N VAL A 372 18.77 -13.92 -6.24
CA VAL A 372 18.67 -12.53 -6.68
C VAL A 372 19.66 -12.20 -7.80
N SER A 373 20.63 -13.09 -8.04
CA SER A 373 21.61 -12.98 -9.12
C SER A 373 21.06 -13.45 -10.48
N ASP A 374 19.88 -14.06 -10.51
CA ASP A 374 19.19 -14.49 -11.73
C ASP A 374 18.23 -13.39 -12.23
N GLU A 375 18.70 -12.61 -13.20
CA GLU A 375 17.96 -11.52 -13.83
C GLU A 375 16.59 -11.98 -14.39
N HIS A 376 16.52 -13.20 -14.94
CA HIS A 376 15.30 -13.72 -15.53
C HIS A 376 14.18 -13.90 -14.51
N ARG A 377 14.52 -14.15 -13.23
CA ARG A 377 13.52 -14.25 -12.17
C ARG A 377 12.93 -12.90 -11.81
N LEU A 378 13.73 -11.83 -11.80
CA LEU A 378 13.22 -10.48 -11.62
C LEU A 378 12.31 -10.07 -12.78
N LEU A 379 12.70 -10.41 -14.01
CA LEU A 379 11.85 -10.21 -15.19
C LEU A 379 10.52 -10.96 -15.08
N ALA A 380 10.54 -12.20 -14.58
CA ALA A 380 9.32 -12.97 -14.36
C ALA A 380 8.39 -12.34 -13.30
N VAL A 381 8.95 -11.74 -12.24
CA VAL A 381 8.18 -10.95 -11.25
C VAL A 381 7.53 -9.73 -11.90
N ARG A 382 8.28 -8.99 -12.73
CA ARG A 382 7.76 -7.82 -13.45
C ARG A 382 6.67 -8.18 -14.45
N GLU A 383 6.86 -9.26 -15.20
CA GLU A 383 5.88 -9.76 -16.15
C GLU A 383 4.57 -10.12 -15.44
N GLU A 384 4.65 -10.80 -14.30
CA GLU A 384 3.47 -11.12 -13.50
C GLU A 384 2.78 -9.87 -12.93
N LEU A 385 3.55 -8.86 -12.53
CA LEU A 385 3.01 -7.58 -12.06
C LEU A 385 2.29 -6.87 -13.20
N ASN A 386 2.88 -6.83 -14.38
CA ASN A 386 2.29 -6.23 -15.56
C ASN A 386 0.99 -6.94 -15.96
N GLU A 387 0.95 -8.27 -15.95
CA GLU A 387 -0.27 -9.02 -16.22
C GLU A 387 -1.34 -8.74 -15.15
N SER A 388 -0.96 -8.68 -13.86
CA SER A 388 -1.88 -8.31 -12.78
C SER A 388 -2.49 -6.91 -12.97
N ILE A 389 -1.67 -5.94 -13.35
CA ILE A 389 -2.09 -4.57 -13.64
C ILE A 389 -3.05 -4.53 -14.83
N LYS A 390 -2.68 -5.18 -15.95
CA LYS A 390 -3.57 -5.24 -17.13
C LYS A 390 -4.92 -5.87 -16.76
N THR A 391 -4.91 -6.96 -16.00
CA THR A 391 -6.13 -7.63 -15.51
C THR A 391 -6.97 -6.69 -14.66
N GLN A 392 -6.37 -5.91 -13.75
CA GLN A 392 -7.10 -4.94 -12.95
C GLN A 392 -7.71 -3.83 -13.81
N ASN A 393 -6.95 -3.26 -14.75
CA ASN A 393 -7.44 -2.22 -15.65
C ASN A 393 -8.62 -2.72 -16.50
N ARG A 394 -8.55 -3.97 -17.00
CA ARG A 394 -9.69 -4.64 -17.66
C ARG A 394 -10.91 -4.79 -16.76
N PHE A 395 -10.72 -5.11 -15.48
CA PHE A 395 -11.83 -5.19 -14.53
C PHE A 395 -12.49 -3.84 -14.25
N GLU A 396 -11.73 -2.76 -14.37
CA GLU A 396 -12.20 -1.40 -14.15
C GLU A 396 -12.78 -0.74 -15.41
N GLY A 397 -12.65 -1.39 -16.57
CA GLY A 397 -13.08 -0.85 -17.86
C GLY A 397 -12.14 0.22 -18.43
N GLU A 398 -10.92 0.33 -17.89
CA GLU A 398 -9.90 1.25 -18.38
C GLU A 398 -9.13 0.57 -19.51
N GLU A 399 -9.65 0.69 -20.74
CA GLU A 399 -8.95 0.20 -21.93
C GLU A 399 -7.68 1.02 -22.17
N GLY A 400 -6.53 0.33 -22.30
CA GLY A 400 -5.28 0.96 -22.73
C GLY A 400 -4.50 1.71 -21.65
N ALA A 401 -4.90 1.65 -20.37
CA ALA A 401 -4.05 2.09 -19.27
C ALA A 401 -2.80 1.18 -19.22
N SER A 402 -1.72 1.62 -19.86
CA SER A 402 -0.42 0.97 -19.75
C SER A 402 0.01 0.98 -18.30
N ALA A 403 0.59 -0.12 -17.81
CA ALA A 403 1.24 -0.13 -16.51
C ALA A 403 2.13 1.12 -16.40
N PRO A 404 2.11 1.85 -15.27
CA PRO A 404 2.98 2.99 -15.05
C PRO A 404 4.37 2.55 -15.48
N ARG A 405 4.96 3.31 -16.41
CA ARG A 405 6.26 2.96 -16.99
C ARG A 405 7.22 2.84 -15.81
N MET A 406 7.54 1.62 -15.40
CA MET A 406 8.75 1.34 -14.63
C MET A 406 9.85 1.95 -15.49
N SER A 407 10.41 3.06 -15.03
CA SER A 407 11.10 4.06 -15.86
C SER A 407 12.35 3.50 -16.54
N VAL A 408 12.75 2.27 -16.18
CA VAL A 408 13.85 1.56 -16.77
C VAL A 408 13.42 0.16 -17.23
N THR A 409 13.52 -0.08 -18.54
CA THR A 409 13.45 -1.42 -19.12
C THR A 409 14.79 -2.13 -18.90
N LEU A 410 14.83 -3.13 -18.01
CA LEU A 410 15.98 -4.06 -17.86
C LEU A 410 16.47 -4.67 -19.18
N GLN A 411 15.65 -4.70 -20.23
CA GLN A 411 16.03 -5.22 -21.55
C GLN A 411 17.30 -4.57 -22.13
N ASP A 412 17.66 -3.37 -21.68
CA ASP A 412 18.87 -2.67 -22.15
C ASP A 412 20.08 -2.84 -21.22
N VAL A 413 19.96 -3.61 -20.12
CA VAL A 413 20.98 -3.65 -19.06
C VAL A 413 21.29 -5.09 -18.66
N HIS A 414 21.80 -5.89 -19.61
CA HIS A 414 22.57 -7.06 -19.21
C HIS A 414 23.86 -6.56 -18.55
N HIS A 415 23.81 -6.35 -17.24
CA HIS A 415 24.91 -5.75 -16.50
C HIS A 415 25.99 -6.82 -16.28
N PRO A 416 27.24 -6.63 -16.75
CA PRO A 416 28.28 -7.64 -16.63
C PRO A 416 28.60 -8.02 -15.17
N ASN A 417 28.22 -7.14 -14.23
CA ASN A 417 28.43 -7.35 -12.79
C ASN A 417 27.17 -7.81 -12.03
N TRP A 418 26.05 -8.14 -12.70
CA TRP A 418 24.81 -8.52 -12.02
C TRP A 418 25.03 -9.68 -11.04
N ALA A 419 25.61 -10.77 -11.53
CA ALA A 419 25.81 -11.98 -10.73
C ALA A 419 26.76 -11.77 -9.54
N THR A 420 27.88 -11.09 -9.79
CA THR A 420 28.90 -10.82 -8.76
C THR A 420 28.43 -9.79 -7.74
N GLY A 421 27.68 -8.77 -8.17
CA GLY A 421 27.24 -7.67 -7.31
C GLY A 421 26.16 -8.08 -6.31
N LEU A 422 25.28 -9.01 -6.67
CA LEU A 422 24.13 -9.38 -5.83
C LEU A 422 24.36 -10.60 -4.93
N GLY A 423 25.52 -11.24 -5.00
CA GLY A 423 25.84 -12.40 -4.14
C GLY A 423 25.79 -12.07 -2.65
N ASP A 424 26.24 -10.88 -2.25
CA ASP A 424 26.25 -10.45 -0.86
C ASP A 424 24.84 -10.17 -0.34
N ILE A 425 24.00 -9.59 -1.20
CA ILE A 425 22.57 -9.43 -0.93
C ILE A 425 21.88 -10.79 -0.71
N GLN A 426 22.20 -11.81 -1.53
CA GLN A 426 21.66 -13.16 -1.34
C GLN A 426 22.07 -13.72 0.02
N ARG A 427 23.35 -13.57 0.41
CA ARG A 427 23.85 -14.02 1.72
C ARG A 427 23.10 -13.35 2.88
N MET A 428 22.84 -12.04 2.77
CA MET A 428 22.10 -11.29 3.78
C MET A 428 20.62 -11.67 3.86
N LEU A 429 20.03 -12.06 2.73
CA LEU A 429 18.66 -12.59 2.70
C LEU A 429 18.59 -13.99 3.30
N ASP A 430 19.61 -14.84 3.14
CA ASP A 430 19.57 -16.22 3.64
C ASP A 430 20.03 -16.41 5.09
N ALA A 431 20.68 -15.40 5.67
CA ALA A 431 20.91 -15.28 7.11
C ALA A 431 19.60 -15.13 7.89
#